data_AF-A0A3C1Q8N7-F1
#
_entry.id   AF-A0A3C1Q8N7-F1
#
_cell.length_a   1.000
_cell.length_b   1.000
_cell.length_c   1.000
_cell.angle_alpha   90.00
_cell.angle_beta   90.00
_cell.angle_gamma   90.00
#
_symmetry.space_group_name_H-M   'P 1'
#
loop_
_entity.id
_entity.type
_entity.pdbx_description
1 polymer ?
#
loop_
_entity_poly.entity_id
_entity_poly.type
_entity_poly.pdbx_seq_one_letter_code
_entity_poly.pdbx_strand_id
1 'polypeptide(L)'
;MTYGSIFDIRRYSIHDGPGIRTAVFLKGCPAMCLWCHNPEGQSFEQEVMHWPGKCTGCGLCSLICPEGALSMEHGRPVMASQACTGCGKCVEVCP
;
A
#
# COMPACT_ATOMS: atom_id res chain seq x y z
N MET A 1 11.07 11.41 -18.29
CA MET A 1 11.26 10.49 -17.15
C MET A 1 11.15 9.07 -17.66
N THR A 2 12.08 8.18 -17.31
CA THR A 2 12.13 6.79 -17.82
C THR A 2 12.00 5.74 -16.70
N TYR A 3 11.67 6.14 -15.47
CA TYR A 3 11.53 5.26 -14.30
C TYR A 3 10.14 5.41 -13.66
N GLY A 4 9.68 4.36 -12.98
CA GLY A 4 8.40 4.33 -12.26
C GLY A 4 8.38 3.24 -11.18
N SER A 5 7.60 3.46 -10.13
CA SER A 5 7.49 2.53 -8.99
C SER A 5 6.49 1.42 -9.28
N ILE A 6 6.91 0.17 -9.11
CA ILE A 6 6.05 -1.01 -9.23
C ILE A 6 5.30 -1.20 -7.92
N PHE A 7 3.96 -1.31 -7.96
CA PHE A 7 3.16 -1.61 -6.76
C PHE A 7 2.61 -3.04 -6.74
N ASP A 8 2.50 -3.69 -7.89
CA ASP A 8 2.04 -5.08 -7.98
C ASP A 8 2.64 -5.79 -9.20
N ILE A 9 2.85 -7.10 -9.09
CA ILE A 9 3.26 -8.00 -10.18
C ILE A 9 2.34 -9.22 -10.15
N ARG A 10 1.38 -9.28 -11.08
CA ARG A 10 0.42 -10.39 -11.18
C ARG A 10 0.88 -11.40 -12.20
N ARG A 11 1.14 -12.62 -11.75
CA ARG A 11 1.43 -13.77 -12.63
C ARG A 11 0.13 -14.44 -13.03
N TYR A 12 0.12 -15.06 -14.21
CA TYR A 12 -1.04 -15.76 -14.78
C TYR A 12 -2.29 -14.88 -14.99
N SER A 13 -2.10 -13.59 -15.30
CA SER A 13 -3.23 -12.74 -15.66
C SER A 13 -3.80 -13.16 -17.02
N ILE A 14 -5.09 -13.48 -17.03
CA ILE A 14 -5.88 -13.81 -18.23
C ILE A 14 -6.86 -12.69 -18.60
N HIS A 15 -7.02 -11.69 -17.72
CA HIS A 15 -7.99 -10.61 -17.87
C HIS A 15 -7.32 -9.32 -18.39
N ASP A 16 -6.00 -9.15 -18.20
CA ASP A 16 -5.25 -7.95 -18.59
C ASP A 16 -4.66 -8.06 -20.01
N GLY A 17 -5.36 -8.75 -20.92
CA GLY A 17 -5.01 -8.90 -22.32
C GLY A 17 -5.02 -10.35 -22.83
N PRO A 18 -4.76 -10.58 -24.14
CA PRO A 18 -4.87 -11.92 -24.73
C PRO A 18 -3.85 -12.93 -24.18
N GLY A 19 -4.29 -14.15 -23.84
CA GLY A 19 -3.41 -15.23 -23.37
C GLY A 19 -3.05 -15.13 -21.88
N ILE A 20 -2.08 -15.94 -21.43
CA ILE A 20 -1.60 -15.97 -20.04
C ILE A 20 -0.42 -15.00 -19.91
N ARG A 21 -0.52 -14.00 -19.04
CA ARG A 21 0.45 -12.92 -18.92
C ARG A 21 1.03 -12.78 -17.52
N THR A 22 2.21 -12.19 -17.44
CA THR A 22 2.66 -11.51 -16.23
C THR A 22 2.42 -10.02 -16.42
N ALA A 23 1.55 -9.43 -15.60
CA ALA A 23 1.25 -8.01 -15.62
C ALA A 23 2.04 -7.30 -14.52
N VAL A 24 2.67 -6.18 -14.87
CA VAL A 24 3.41 -5.31 -13.93
C VAL A 24 2.63 -4.01 -13.81
N PHE A 25 2.26 -3.65 -12.58
CA PHE A 25 1.47 -2.46 -12.30
C PHE A 25 2.35 -1.34 -11.74
N LEU A 26 2.23 -0.15 -12.32
CA LEU A 26 3.02 1.03 -11.97
C LEU A 26 2.15 2.08 -11.27
N LYS A 27 2.74 2.78 -10.29
CA LYS A 27 2.16 3.95 -9.62
C LYS A 27 2.01 5.13 -10.59
N GLY A 28 1.08 6.03 -10.30
CA GLY A 28 0.87 7.26 -11.06
C GLY A 28 -0.08 7.13 -12.25
N CYS A 29 -1.10 6.28 -12.16
CA CYS A 29 -2.12 6.19 -13.19
C CYS A 29 -2.83 7.55 -13.36
N PRO A 30 -2.77 8.18 -14.55
CA PRO A 30 -3.37 9.49 -14.77
C PRO A 30 -4.90 9.43 -14.88
N ALA A 31 -5.47 8.23 -14.97
CA ALA A 31 -6.91 8.03 -15.03
C ALA A 31 -7.52 8.14 -13.62
N MET A 32 -8.17 9.27 -13.33
CA MET A 32 -8.90 9.53 -12.09
C MET A 32 -10.32 8.94 -12.15
N CYS A 33 -10.41 7.63 -12.39
CA CYS A 33 -11.70 6.95 -12.55
C CYS A 33 -12.51 7.02 -11.24
N LEU A 34 -13.82 7.30 -11.35
CA LEU A 34 -14.73 7.32 -10.21
C LEU A 34 -14.79 5.97 -9.47
N TRP A 35 -14.71 4.87 -10.22
CA TRP A 35 -14.58 3.51 -9.71
C TRP A 35 -13.28 2.89 -10.20
N CYS A 36 -12.20 3.20 -9.50
CA CYS A 36 -10.90 2.64 -9.80
C CYS A 36 -10.80 1.19 -9.33
N HIS A 37 -10.38 0.29 -10.20
CA HIS A 37 -10.12 -1.10 -9.85
C HIS A 37 -8.88 -1.23 -8.96
N ASN A 38 -7.88 -0.35 -9.17
CA ASN A 38 -6.61 -0.35 -8.45
C ASN A 38 -6.35 1.07 -7.91
N PRO A 39 -7.10 1.53 -6.90
CA PRO A 39 -6.97 2.89 -6.35
C PRO A 39 -5.56 3.20 -5.84
N GLU A 40 -4.83 2.20 -5.35
CA GLU A 40 -3.44 2.28 -4.94
C GLU A 40 -2.49 2.67 -6.09
N GLY A 41 -2.91 2.52 -7.35
CA GLY A 41 -2.11 2.91 -8.51
C GLY A 41 -2.19 4.39 -8.86
N GLN A 42 -3.07 5.19 -8.25
CA GLN A 42 -3.29 6.59 -8.65
C GLN A 42 -2.19 7.53 -8.15
N SER A 43 -1.81 7.43 -6.88
CA SER A 43 -0.74 8.24 -6.32
C SER A 43 0.60 7.89 -6.95
N PHE A 44 1.47 8.89 -7.11
CA PHE A 44 2.88 8.67 -7.45
C PHE A 44 3.73 8.36 -6.21
N GLU A 45 3.21 8.67 -5.02
CA GLU A 45 3.93 8.54 -3.75
C GLU A 45 3.96 7.09 -3.26
N GLN A 46 4.96 6.80 -2.41
CA GLN A 46 5.00 5.55 -1.67
C GLN A 46 3.96 5.56 -0.56
N GLU A 47 3.17 4.49 -0.48
CA GLU A 47 2.10 4.34 0.50
C GLU A 47 2.27 3.03 1.26
N VAL A 48 1.94 3.04 2.54
CA VAL A 48 1.98 1.85 3.39
C VAL A 48 0.69 1.05 3.20
N MET A 49 0.83 -0.23 2.89
CA MET A 49 -0.29 -1.16 2.82
C MET A 49 -0.41 -1.92 4.14
N HIS A 50 -1.62 -1.93 4.71
CA HIS A 50 -1.95 -2.76 5.87
C HIS A 50 -2.70 -4.02 5.42
N TRP A 51 -2.30 -5.19 5.93
CA TRP A 51 -2.99 -6.46 5.71
C TRP A 51 -3.67 -6.94 7.00
N PRO A 52 -4.95 -6.59 7.26
CA PRO A 52 -5.59 -6.88 8.54
C PRO A 52 -5.57 -8.37 8.92
N GLY A 53 -5.69 -9.26 7.94
CA GLY A 53 -5.66 -10.72 8.15
C GLY A 53 -4.30 -11.27 8.61
N LYS A 54 -3.21 -10.51 8.46
CA LYS A 54 -1.86 -10.90 8.93
C LYS A 54 -1.45 -10.19 10.21
N CYS A 55 -2.16 -9.12 10.59
CA CYS A 55 -1.82 -8.37 11.79
C CYS A 55 -2.10 -9.19 13.05
N THR A 56 -1.12 -9.27 13.96
CA THR A 56 -1.22 -9.97 15.25
C THR A 56 -1.69 -9.07 16.40
N GLY A 57 -1.82 -7.77 16.16
CA GLY A 57 -2.19 -6.78 17.18
C GLY A 57 -1.06 -6.36 18.11
N CYS A 58 0.20 -6.64 17.77
CA CYS A 58 1.36 -6.36 18.62
C CYS A 58 1.61 -4.88 18.94
N GLY A 59 1.08 -3.94 18.14
CA GLY A 59 1.19 -2.50 18.37
C GLY A 59 2.53 -1.84 18.02
N LEU A 60 3.54 -2.62 17.59
CA LEU A 60 4.88 -2.10 17.28
C LEU A 60 4.87 -0.99 16.21
N CYS A 61 4.00 -1.10 15.21
CA CYS A 61 3.86 -0.10 14.14
C CYS A 61 3.43 1.29 14.66
N SER A 62 2.56 1.35 15.68
CA SER A 62 2.15 2.60 16.31
C SER A 62 3.27 3.17 17.19
N LEU A 63 3.95 2.31 17.96
CA LEU A 63 5.06 2.71 18.83
C LEU A 63 6.24 3.32 18.06
N ILE A 64 6.59 2.77 16.90
CA ILE A 64 7.78 3.20 16.14
C ILE A 64 7.51 4.38 15.18
N CYS A 65 6.24 4.75 14.98
CA CYS A 65 5.87 5.76 13.99
C CYS A 65 6.40 7.14 14.42
N PRO A 66 7.38 7.75 13.71
CA PRO A 66 7.97 9.02 14.13
C PRO A 66 6.99 10.19 14.03
N GLU A 67 6.01 10.09 13.13
CA GLU A 67 4.99 11.11 12.87
C GLU A 67 3.75 10.94 13.75
N GLY A 68 3.69 9.89 14.57
CA GLY A 68 2.48 9.56 15.34
C GLY A 68 1.23 9.31 14.46
N ALA A 69 1.43 8.88 13.20
CA ALA A 69 0.34 8.71 12.23
C ALA A 69 -0.55 7.48 12.49
N LEU A 70 -0.12 6.58 13.38
CA LEU A 70 -0.81 5.34 13.70
C LEU A 70 -1.15 5.27 15.19
N SER A 71 -2.40 4.93 15.52
CA SER A 71 -2.86 4.55 16.86
C SER A 71 -3.34 3.10 16.86
N MET A 72 -3.51 2.51 18.05
CA MET A 72 -4.07 1.17 18.21
C MET A 72 -5.49 1.25 18.76
N GLU A 73 -6.45 0.70 18.02
CA GLU A 73 -7.86 0.59 18.41
C GLU A 73 -8.35 -0.84 18.20
N HIS A 74 -9.02 -1.41 19.21
CA HIS A 74 -9.54 -2.79 19.14
C HIS A 74 -8.49 -3.83 18.69
N GLY A 75 -7.23 -3.64 19.10
CA GLY A 75 -6.12 -4.52 18.71
C GLY A 75 -5.64 -4.36 17.26
N ARG A 76 -6.04 -3.29 16.56
CA ARG A 76 -5.65 -3.02 15.16
C ARG A 76 -5.04 -1.62 15.02
N PRO A 77 -4.06 -1.43 14.12
CA PRO A 77 -3.59 -0.10 13.80
C PRO A 77 -4.65 0.65 12.99
N VAL A 78 -4.89 1.91 13.35
CA VAL A 78 -5.73 2.84 12.60
C VAL A 78 -4.95 4.12 12.32
N MET A 79 -5.32 4.83 11.25
CA MET A 79 -4.73 6.12 10.92
C MET A 79 -5.23 7.17 11.91
N ALA A 80 -4.36 7.61 12.82
CA ALA A 80 -4.67 8.62 13.83
C ALA A 80 -4.60 10.04 13.27
N SER A 81 -3.76 10.25 12.25
CA SER A 81 -3.58 11.54 11.57
C SER A 81 -3.17 11.31 10.12
N GLN A 82 -3.28 12.35 9.28
CA GLN A 82 -2.76 12.33 7.92
C GLN A 82 -1.27 12.66 7.82
N ALA A 83 -0.50 12.56 8.92
CA ALA A 83 0.92 12.91 8.96
C ALA A 83 1.86 11.82 8.42
N CYS A 84 1.34 10.69 7.94
CA CYS A 84 2.19 9.61 7.43
C CYS A 84 2.98 10.08 6.20
N THR A 85 4.31 10.01 6.29
CA THR A 85 5.25 10.40 5.22
C THR A 85 5.64 9.24 4.31
N GLY A 86 5.05 8.06 4.51
CA GLY A 86 5.41 6.85 3.75
C GLY A 86 6.80 6.29 4.10
N CYS A 87 7.41 6.69 5.23
CA CYS A 87 8.79 6.35 5.58
C CYS A 87 9.09 4.85 5.78
N GLY A 88 8.09 3.99 5.91
CA GLY A 88 8.26 2.54 5.93
C GLY A 88 8.71 1.92 7.27
N LYS A 89 9.09 2.68 8.29
CA LYS A 89 9.55 2.13 9.60
C LYS A 89 8.56 1.16 10.26
N CYS A 90 7.26 1.40 10.11
CA CYS A 90 6.24 0.49 10.63
C CYS A 90 6.25 -0.87 9.91
N VAL A 91 6.62 -0.91 8.63
CA VAL A 91 6.71 -2.14 7.83
C VAL A 91 7.92 -2.97 8.26
N GLU A 92 9.05 -2.32 8.56
CA GLU A 92 10.29 -2.99 8.99
C GLU A 92 10.12 -3.78 10.30
N VAL A 93 9.21 -3.35 11.18
CA VAL A 93 8.95 -3.98 12.48
C VAL A 93 7.70 -4.86 12.51
N CYS A 94 6.93 -4.92 11.41
CA CYS A 94 5.69 -5.70 11.35
C CYS A 94 6.01 -7.20 11.16
N PRO A 95 5.58 -8.08 12.09
CA PRO A 95 5.79 -9.51 12.00
C PRO A 95 4.88 -10.21 10.97
#